data_AF-A0A6B8QQ13-F1
#
_entry.id   AF-A0A6B8QQ13-F1
#
_cell.length_a   1.000
_cell.length_b   1.000
_cell.length_c   1.000
_cell.angle_alpha   90.00
_cell.angle_beta   90.00
_cell.angle_gamma   90.00
#
_symmetry.space_group_name_H-M   'P 1'
#
loop_
_entity.id
_entity.type
_entity.pdbx_description
1 polymer ?
#
loop_
_entity_poly.entity_id
_entity_poly.type
_entity_poly.pdbx_seq_one_letter_code
_entity_poly.pdbx_strand_id
1 'polypeptide(L)'
;MNTPTHQTHPSQSTGRNEVIFVDPRVDDYQTLLNGVTDDTEVILLDPSANGVEQIAQALAQRSGVDAIHLVSHGNEGRLALGNSTLDSETLPSYASFLEQWGDALEPGGDILIYGCDVGGASKGSGL
;
A
#
# COMPACT_ATOMS: atom_id res chain seq x y z
N MET A 1 6.64 -45.99 -0.54
CA MET A 1 7.74 -45.01 -0.44
C MET A 1 7.24 -43.77 -1.16
N ASN A 2 6.78 -42.79 -0.39
CA ASN A 2 5.98 -41.69 -0.91
C ASN A 2 6.94 -40.52 -1.10
N THR A 3 7.28 -40.22 -2.35
CA THR A 3 8.12 -39.06 -2.70
C THR A 3 7.27 -37.80 -2.55
N PRO A 4 7.63 -36.83 -1.71
CA PRO A 4 7.03 -35.51 -1.77
C PRO A 4 7.59 -34.81 -3.02
N THR A 5 6.77 -34.69 -4.05
CA THR A 5 7.04 -33.79 -5.17
C THR A 5 7.02 -32.36 -4.65
N HIS A 6 8.19 -31.78 -4.41
CA HIS A 6 8.33 -30.32 -4.35
C HIS A 6 7.93 -29.80 -5.73
N GLN A 7 6.74 -29.22 -5.82
CA GLN A 7 6.37 -28.37 -6.94
C GLN A 7 7.27 -27.15 -6.84
N THR A 8 8.36 -27.16 -7.60
CA THR A 8 9.14 -25.97 -7.88
C THR A 8 8.26 -25.07 -8.74
N HIS A 9 7.60 -24.08 -8.12
CA HIS A 9 7.08 -22.94 -8.86
C HIS A 9 8.26 -22.35 -9.63
N PRO A 10 8.16 -22.21 -10.96
CA PRO A 10 9.26 -21.70 -11.75
C PRO A 10 9.60 -20.32 -11.20
N SER A 11 10.87 -20.14 -10.82
CA SER A 11 11.50 -18.84 -10.65
C SER A 11 11.51 -18.16 -12.04
N GLN A 12 10.35 -17.67 -12.45
CA GLN A 12 10.23 -16.77 -13.58
C GLN A 12 10.86 -15.46 -13.11
N SER A 13 11.64 -14.82 -13.95
CA SER A 13 12.20 -13.49 -13.69
C SER A 13 11.03 -12.50 -13.57
N THR A 14 10.47 -12.29 -12.38
CA THR A 14 9.19 -11.58 -12.18
C THR A 14 9.44 -10.27 -11.44
N GLY A 15 9.67 -9.19 -12.19
CA GLY A 15 9.49 -7.86 -11.62
C GLY A 15 8.04 -7.76 -11.17
N ARG A 16 7.81 -7.68 -9.86
CA ARG A 16 6.47 -7.52 -9.28
C ARG A 16 5.94 -6.15 -9.72
N ASN A 17 4.73 -6.09 -10.23
CA ASN A 17 4.04 -4.86 -10.59
C ASN A 17 3.47 -4.21 -9.33
N GLU A 18 4.34 -3.54 -8.59
CA GLU A 18 4.02 -2.93 -7.29
C GLU A 18 4.09 -1.40 -7.40
N VAL A 19 3.20 -0.74 -6.66
CA VAL A 19 3.15 0.72 -6.59
C VAL A 19 3.12 1.19 -5.13
N ILE A 20 3.94 2.17 -4.82
CA ILE A 20 4.04 2.77 -3.49
C ILE A 20 3.48 4.18 -3.53
N PHE A 21 2.41 4.41 -2.79
CA PHE A 21 1.89 5.75 -2.52
C PHE A 21 2.45 6.25 -1.19
N VAL A 22 3.02 7.45 -1.22
CA VAL A 22 3.66 8.03 -0.04
C VAL A 22 3.04 9.38 0.27
N ASP A 23 2.53 9.53 1.50
CA ASP A 23 2.19 10.83 2.05
C ASP A 23 3.47 11.53 2.52
N PRO A 24 3.87 12.66 1.90
CA PRO A 24 5.14 13.30 2.19
C PRO A 24 5.19 13.94 3.58
N ARG A 25 4.09 13.94 4.34
CA ARG A 25 4.07 14.39 5.74
C ARG A 25 4.64 13.35 6.70
N VAL A 26 4.88 12.11 6.25
CA VAL A 26 5.62 11.11 7.03
C VAL A 26 7.08 11.53 7.15
N ASP A 27 7.55 11.69 8.38
CA ASP A 27 8.95 12.02 8.62
C ASP A 27 9.87 10.91 8.08
N ASP A 28 10.99 11.32 7.48
CA ASP A 28 12.01 10.41 6.95
C ASP A 28 11.48 9.34 5.96
N TYR A 29 10.37 9.59 5.26
CA TYR A 29 9.81 8.63 4.28
C TYR A 29 10.82 8.20 3.21
N GLN A 30 11.77 9.07 2.86
CA GLN A 30 12.85 8.77 1.93
C GLN A 30 13.72 7.59 2.41
N THR A 31 13.91 7.46 3.72
CA THR A 31 14.64 6.33 4.31
C THR A 31 13.86 5.02 4.16
N LEU A 32 12.53 5.07 4.23
CA LEU A 32 11.67 3.90 3.96
C LEU A 32 11.77 3.47 2.50
N LEU A 33 12.00 4.41 1.58
CA LEU A 33 12.19 4.14 0.16
C LEU A 33 13.58 3.57 -0.19
N ASN A 34 14.58 3.67 0.70
CA ASN A 34 15.93 3.13 0.41
C ASN A 34 15.97 1.60 0.23
N GLY A 35 14.96 0.87 0.72
CA GLY A 35 14.83 -0.57 0.53
C GLY A 35 13.99 -0.97 -0.68
N VAL A 36 13.44 0.01 -1.40
CA VAL A 36 12.59 -0.19 -2.58
C VAL A 36 13.49 -0.39 -3.79
N THR A 37 13.19 -1.42 -4.59
CA THR A 37 13.91 -1.68 -5.83
C THR A 37 13.64 -0.59 -6.86
N ASP A 38 14.62 -0.26 -7.71
CA ASP A 38 14.49 0.79 -8.73
C ASP A 38 13.33 0.55 -9.72
N ASP A 39 12.86 -0.69 -9.84
CA ASP A 39 11.75 -1.10 -10.70
C ASP A 39 10.36 -0.82 -10.09
N THR A 40 10.27 -0.44 -8.81
CA THR A 40 9.00 -0.17 -8.13
C THR A 40 8.60 1.29 -8.30
N GLU A 41 7.36 1.53 -8.72
CA GLU A 41 6.87 2.89 -8.91
C GLU A 41 6.52 3.56 -7.57
N VAL A 42 7.03 4.78 -7.37
CA VAL A 42 6.72 5.59 -6.18
C VAL A 42 5.97 6.86 -6.59
N ILE A 43 4.77 7.04 -6.01
CA ILE A 43 3.90 8.19 -6.24
C ILE A 43 3.75 8.96 -4.93
N LEU A 44 4.18 10.22 -4.93
CA LEU A 44 3.97 11.13 -3.80
C LEU A 44 2.57 11.74 -3.87
N LEU A 45 1.81 11.62 -2.79
CA LEU A 45 0.51 12.24 -2.65
C LEU A 45 0.65 13.74 -2.39
N ASP A 46 -0.25 14.54 -2.95
CA ASP A 46 -0.40 15.93 -2.56
C ASP A 46 -1.02 16.00 -1.16
N PRO A 47 -0.33 16.58 -0.16
CA PRO A 47 -0.83 16.66 1.21
C PRO A 47 -2.06 17.54 1.38
N SER A 48 -2.35 18.40 0.41
CA SER A 48 -3.47 19.35 0.41
C SER A 48 -4.74 18.83 -0.26
N ALA A 49 -4.65 17.71 -0.98
CA ALA A 49 -5.76 17.08 -1.71
C ALA A 49 -6.21 15.76 -1.06
N ASN A 50 -7.36 15.24 -1.49
CA ASN A 50 -7.89 13.99 -0.97
C ASN A 50 -7.00 12.82 -1.44
N GLY A 51 -6.26 12.21 -0.52
CA GLY A 51 -5.33 11.11 -0.86
C GLY A 51 -6.06 9.85 -1.32
N VAL A 52 -7.28 9.60 -0.83
CA VAL A 52 -8.05 8.42 -1.27
C VAL A 52 -8.39 8.50 -2.75
N GLU A 53 -8.85 9.69 -3.17
CA GLU A 53 -9.21 9.97 -4.56
C GLU A 53 -7.98 9.98 -5.47
N GLN A 54 -6.85 10.53 -5.01
CA GLN A 54 -5.59 10.54 -5.76
C GLN A 54 -5.11 9.13 -6.09
N ILE A 55 -5.14 8.21 -5.12
CA ILE A 55 -4.77 6.81 -5.34
C ILE A 55 -5.72 6.16 -6.34
N ALA A 56 -7.03 6.37 -6.21
CA ALA A 56 -8.00 5.82 -7.16
C ALA A 56 -7.74 6.33 -8.59
N GLN A 57 -7.46 7.63 -8.76
CA GLN A 57 -7.12 8.22 -10.05
C GLN A 57 -5.84 7.63 -10.65
N ALA A 58 -4.81 7.42 -9.82
CA ALA A 58 -3.56 6.80 -10.27
C ALA A 58 -3.73 5.32 -10.67
N LEU A 59 -4.68 4.62 -10.03
CA LEU A 59 -5.00 3.22 -10.28
C LEU A 59 -6.05 3.01 -11.39
N ALA A 60 -6.82 4.03 -11.76
CA ALA A 60 -7.97 3.91 -12.68
C ALA A 60 -7.64 3.36 -14.07
N GLN A 61 -6.37 3.40 -14.49
CA GLN A 61 -5.90 2.86 -15.77
C GLN A 61 -4.89 1.71 -15.60
N ARG A 62 -4.84 1.14 -14.39
CA ARG A 62 -3.96 0.02 -14.04
C ARG A 62 -4.78 -1.24 -13.80
N SER A 63 -4.15 -2.37 -14.08
CA SER A 63 -4.69 -3.69 -13.79
C SER A 63 -3.54 -4.65 -13.60
N GLY A 64 -3.76 -5.73 -12.85
CA GLY A 64 -2.71 -6.70 -12.58
C GLY A 64 -1.61 -6.14 -11.67
N VAL A 65 -1.97 -5.26 -10.73
CA VAL A 65 -1.06 -4.77 -9.70
C VAL A 65 -0.91 -5.86 -8.64
N ASP A 66 0.31 -6.28 -8.40
CA ASP A 66 0.68 -7.30 -7.42
C ASP A 66 0.44 -6.81 -5.98
N ALA A 67 0.83 -5.55 -5.72
CA ALA A 67 0.61 -4.91 -4.42
C ALA A 67 0.54 -3.38 -4.51
N ILE A 68 -0.31 -2.80 -3.65
CA ILE A 68 -0.38 -1.37 -3.37
C ILE A 68 0.20 -1.13 -1.98
N HIS A 69 1.29 -0.37 -1.91
CA HIS A 69 1.92 0.01 -0.64
C HIS A 69 1.50 1.44 -0.29
N LEU A 70 1.01 1.66 0.93
CA LEU A 70 0.62 2.96 1.44
C LEU A 70 1.56 3.35 2.57
N VAL A 71 2.39 4.36 2.37
CA VAL A 71 3.24 4.95 3.40
C VAL A 71 2.58 6.22 3.88
N SER A 72 2.01 6.21 5.08
CA SER A 72 1.36 7.39 5.62
C SER A 72 1.32 7.44 7.14
N HIS A 73 0.98 8.61 7.68
CA HIS A 73 0.62 8.74 9.07
C HIS A 73 -0.70 8.04 9.36
N GLY A 74 -0.82 7.53 10.57
CA GLY A 74 -2.05 6.97 11.08
C GLY A 74 -1.86 6.44 12.49
N ASN A 75 -2.97 6.07 13.10
CA ASN A 75 -3.03 5.47 14.43
C ASN A 75 -4.05 4.33 14.41
N GLU A 76 -4.28 3.69 15.55
CA GLU A 76 -5.15 2.51 15.63
C GLU A 76 -6.51 2.77 14.96
N GLY A 77 -6.78 2.01 13.90
CA GLY A 77 -8.06 2.08 13.16
C GLY A 77 -8.21 3.28 12.22
N ARG A 78 -7.16 4.08 11.99
CA ARG A 78 -7.22 5.27 11.14
C ARG A 78 -5.95 5.51 10.33
N LEU A 79 -6.15 5.82 9.06
CA LEU A 79 -5.10 6.15 8.10
C LEU A 79 -5.33 7.56 7.56
N ALA A 80 -4.35 8.46 7.69
CA ALA A 80 -4.39 9.75 7.01
C ALA A 80 -3.86 9.57 5.59
N LEU A 81 -4.43 10.22 4.59
CA LEU A 81 -3.91 10.22 3.21
C LEU A 81 -4.17 11.59 2.60
N GLY A 82 -3.14 12.40 2.42
CA GLY A 82 -3.32 13.81 2.08
C GLY A 82 -4.24 14.54 3.07
N ASN A 83 -5.18 15.34 2.61
CA ASN A 83 -6.11 16.01 3.53
C ASN A 83 -7.26 15.10 4.06
N SER A 84 -7.26 13.81 3.68
CA SER A 84 -8.32 12.87 3.99
C SER A 84 -7.93 11.89 5.10
N THR A 85 -8.96 11.31 5.73
CA THR A 85 -8.83 10.29 6.77
C THR A 85 -9.68 9.08 6.36
N LEU A 86 -9.12 7.88 6.45
CA LEU A 86 -9.79 6.59 6.34
C LEU A 86 -9.89 5.96 7.73
N ASP A 87 -11.10 5.85 8.25
CA ASP A 87 -11.45 5.14 9.48
C ASP A 87 -12.85 4.51 9.35
N SER A 88 -13.34 3.84 10.41
CA SER A 88 -14.65 3.18 10.38
C SER A 88 -15.83 4.11 10.07
N GLU A 89 -15.72 5.40 10.37
CA GLU A 89 -16.77 6.40 10.11
C GLU A 89 -16.73 6.88 8.66
N THR A 90 -15.53 7.03 8.09
CA THR A 90 -15.36 7.54 6.72
C THR A 90 -15.36 6.45 5.65
N LEU A 91 -15.06 5.19 6.00
CA LEU A 91 -15.00 4.05 5.08
C LEU A 91 -16.22 3.96 4.14
N PRO A 92 -17.48 4.09 4.62
CA PRO A 92 -18.65 4.04 3.74
C PRO A 92 -18.66 5.12 2.66
N SER A 93 -18.09 6.30 2.96
CA SER A 93 -18.02 7.42 2.00
C SER A 93 -16.96 7.20 0.92
N TYR A 94 -15.98 6.35 1.19
CA TYR A 94 -14.89 6.03 0.28
C TYR A 94 -15.04 4.67 -0.42
N ALA A 95 -16.12 3.93 -0.15
CA ALA A 95 -16.30 2.56 -0.64
C ALA A 95 -16.05 2.42 -2.15
N SER A 96 -16.60 3.32 -2.98
CA SER A 96 -16.42 3.27 -4.43
C SER A 96 -14.98 3.55 -4.88
N PHE A 97 -14.21 4.33 -4.13
CA PHE A 97 -12.79 4.54 -4.43
C PHE A 97 -11.95 3.33 -3.99
N LEU A 98 -12.28 2.72 -2.85
CA LEU A 98 -11.61 1.52 -2.37
C LEU A 98 -11.90 0.30 -3.28
N GLU A 99 -13.10 0.22 -3.85
CA GLU A 99 -13.43 -0.76 -4.88
C GLU A 99 -12.55 -0.57 -6.13
N GLN A 100 -12.38 0.66 -6.60
CA GLN A 100 -11.45 0.96 -7.71
C GLN A 100 -9.99 0.59 -7.39
N TRP A 101 -9.57 0.68 -6.13
CA TRP A 101 -8.24 0.20 -5.75
C TRP A 101 -8.15 -1.31 -5.90
N GLY A 102 -9.18 -2.03 -5.45
CA GLY A 102 -9.31 -3.47 -5.59
C GLY A 102 -9.34 -3.92 -7.05
N ASP A 103 -10.03 -3.19 -7.93
CA ASP A 103 -10.11 -3.50 -9.36
C ASP A 103 -8.76 -3.42 -10.09
N ALA A 104 -7.83 -2.60 -9.56
CA ALA A 104 -6.48 -2.52 -10.11
C ALA A 104 -5.59 -3.70 -9.70
N LEU A 105 -5.90 -4.36 -8.58
CA LEU A 105 -5.14 -5.49 -8.08
C LEU A 105 -5.36 -6.75 -8.92
N GLU A 106 -4.34 -7.58 -8.99
CA GLU A 106 -4.51 -8.95 -9.49
C GLU A 106 -5.22 -9.85 -8.47
N PRO A 107 -5.75 -11.02 -8.89
CA PRO A 107 -6.30 -11.99 -7.96
C PRO A 107 -5.27 -12.42 -6.91
N GLY A 108 -5.50 -12.05 -5.64
CA GLY A 108 -4.57 -12.31 -4.54
C GLY A 108 -3.54 -11.22 -4.32
N GLY A 109 -3.66 -10.06 -4.98
CA GLY A 109 -2.86 -8.89 -4.71
C GLY A 109 -3.18 -8.27 -3.34
N ASP A 110 -2.19 -7.58 -2.78
CA ASP A 110 -2.23 -7.08 -1.40
C ASP A 110 -2.29 -5.55 -1.34
N ILE A 111 -2.95 -5.02 -0.31
CA ILE A 111 -2.79 -3.62 0.10
C ILE A 111 -2.03 -3.61 1.42
N LEU A 112 -0.81 -3.06 1.39
CA LEU A 112 0.12 -3.02 2.51
C LEU A 112 0.16 -1.60 3.07
N ILE A 113 -0.13 -1.44 4.35
CA ILE A 113 -0.20 -0.13 5.00
C ILE A 113 0.96 0.01 5.99
N TYR A 114 1.82 0.99 5.75
CA TYR A 114 2.95 1.36 6.58
C TYR A 114 2.65 2.70 7.23
N GLY A 115 2.26 2.68 8.50
CA GLY A 115 2.05 3.89 9.28
C GLY A 115 2.32 3.65 10.76
N CYS A 116 2.56 4.74 11.48
CA CYS A 116 3.19 4.69 12.80
C CYS A 116 2.44 3.89 13.88
N ASP A 117 1.15 3.58 13.71
CA ASP A 117 0.36 2.76 14.66
C ASP A 117 -0.91 2.17 14.00
N VAL A 118 -0.96 2.03 12.66
CA VAL A 118 -2.23 1.70 11.94
C VAL A 118 -2.68 0.25 12.15
N GLY A 119 -1.75 -0.64 12.48
CA GLY A 119 -2.02 -1.93 13.10
C GLY A 119 -1.31 -1.96 14.44
N GLY A 120 -2.03 -2.10 15.54
CA GLY A 120 -1.47 -2.23 16.88
C GLY A 120 -0.48 -3.40 16.95
N ALA A 121 0.78 -3.12 16.68
CA ALA A 121 1.91 -4.00 16.90
C ALA A 121 2.96 -3.17 17.61
N SER A 122 2.82 -3.16 18.94
CA SER A 122 3.87 -2.93 19.93
C SER A 122 5.09 -2.16 19.43
N LYS A 123 5.20 -0.90 19.86
CA LYS A 123 6.45 -0.16 20.00
C LYS A 123 7.59 -1.14 20.29
N GLY A 124 8.47 -1.35 19.32
CA GLY A 124 9.76 -1.99 19.52
C GLY A 124 10.54 -1.12 20.50
N SER A 125 10.38 -1.38 21.80
CA SER A 125 11.25 -0.81 22.81
C SER A 125 12.60 -1.48 22.63
N GLY A 126 13.48 -0.81 21.88
CA GLY A 126 14.89 -1.09 21.95
C GLY A 126 15.40 -0.66 23.32
N LEU A 127 15.72 -1.62 24.17
CA LEU A 127 16.78 -1.58 25.18
C LEU A 127 17.35 -2.98 25.33
#